data_AF-A0A962K5C1-F1
#
_entry.id   AF-A0A962K5C1-F1
#
_cell.length_a   1.000
_cell.length_b   1.000
_cell.length_c   1.000
_cell.angle_alpha   90.00
_cell.angle_beta   90.00
_cell.angle_gamma   90.00
#
_symmetry.space_group_name_H-M   'P 1'
#
loop_
_entity.id
_entity.type
_entity.pdbx_description
1 polymer ?
#
loop_
_entity_poly.entity_id
_entity_poly.type
_entity_poly.pdbx_seq_one_letter_code
_entity_poly.pdbx_strand_id
1 'polypeptide(L)'
;ERNRLHLAKLLKSGGNVLLLDEPTNDLDVETLRALEEALLNFPGNVIVVSHDRWFLDRLCTHILAFEGDSQVVFHEGNYSDYEDDHRKRQGDASQPTRMKYRKLA
;
A
#
# COMPACT_ATOMS: atom_id res chain seq x y z
N GLU A 1 -10.67 -5.27 -19.35
CA GLU A 1 -10.16 -4.11 -20.15
C GLU A 1 -9.93 -2.77 -19.45
N ARG A 2 -10.90 -2.16 -18.76
CA ARG A 2 -10.85 -0.71 -18.38
C ARG A 2 -9.65 -0.30 -17.52
N ASN A 3 -9.20 -1.15 -16.59
CA ASN A 3 -8.12 -0.80 -15.65
C ASN A 3 -6.73 -0.94 -16.28
N ARG A 4 -6.53 -1.92 -17.17
CA ARG A 4 -5.30 -2.03 -17.98
C ARG A 4 -5.12 -0.81 -18.88
N LEU A 5 -6.21 -0.28 -19.44
CA LEU A 5 -6.19 0.96 -20.21
C LEU A 5 -5.85 2.18 -19.32
N HIS A 6 -6.32 2.20 -18.07
CA HIS A 6 -6.01 3.26 -17.12
C HIS A 6 -4.53 3.26 -16.74
N LEU A 7 -3.97 2.10 -16.42
CA LEU A 7 -2.55 1.97 -16.09
C LEU A 7 -1.67 2.34 -17.28
N ALA A 8 -2.01 1.85 -18.49
CA ALA A 8 -1.29 2.21 -19.72
C ALA A 8 -1.37 3.72 -20.01
N LYS A 9 -2.48 4.39 -19.71
CA LYS A 9 -2.62 5.85 -19.83
C LYS A 9 -1.76 6.60 -18.82
N LEU A 10 -1.70 6.15 -17.57
CA LEU A 10 -0.86 6.74 -16.52
C LEU A 10 0.63 6.57 -16.84
N LEU A 11 1.04 5.40 -17.32
CA LEU A 11 2.42 5.15 -17.74
C LEU A 11 2.81 5.97 -18.97
N LYS A 12 1.87 6.19 -19.91
CA LYS A 12 2.11 6.98 -21.12
C LYS A 12 2.34 8.46 -20.85
N SER A 13 1.90 9.00 -19.71
CA SER A 13 2.11 10.42 -19.39
C SER A 13 3.55 10.76 -18.99
N GLY A 14 4.44 9.76 -18.86
CA GLY A 14 5.87 9.98 -18.60
C GLY A 14 6.19 10.38 -17.16
N GLY A 15 5.27 10.12 -16.22
CA GLY A 15 5.54 10.33 -14.80
C GLY A 15 6.64 9.40 -14.28
N ASN A 16 7.54 9.91 -13.44
CA ASN A 16 8.56 9.14 -12.73
C ASN A 16 8.09 8.66 -11.33
N VAL A 17 6.92 9.14 -10.89
CA VAL A 17 6.28 8.76 -9.63
C VAL A 17 4.81 8.46 -9.89
N LEU A 18 4.33 7.30 -9.44
CA LEU A 18 2.93 6.92 -9.45
C LEU A 18 2.36 6.99 -8.03
N LEU A 19 1.20 7.62 -7.88
CA LEU A 19 0.43 7.64 -6.64
C LEU A 19 -0.84 6.82 -6.86
N LEU A 20 -0.99 5.72 -6.13
CA LEU A 20 -2.12 4.79 -6.24
C LEU A 20 -2.86 4.72 -4.91
N ASP A 21 -4.14 5.07 -4.93
CA ASP A 21 -5.01 4.99 -3.75
C ASP A 21 -5.98 3.82 -3.92
N GLU A 22 -5.84 2.82 -3.06
CA GLU A 22 -6.61 1.55 -3.04
C GLU A 22 -6.74 0.88 -4.43
N PRO A 23 -5.63 0.58 -5.12
CA PRO A 23 -5.68 0.08 -6.49
C PRO A 23 -6.16 -1.38 -6.60
N THR A 24 -6.27 -2.09 -5.48
CA THR A 24 -6.76 -3.49 -5.43
C THR A 24 -8.27 -3.58 -5.46
N ASN A 25 -8.99 -2.47 -5.24
CA ASN A 25 -10.44 -2.48 -5.20
C ASN A 25 -11.05 -2.81 -6.57
N ASP A 26 -12.11 -3.62 -6.56
CA ASP A 26 -12.86 -4.05 -7.75
C ASP A 26 -12.03 -4.76 -8.84
N LEU A 27 -10.83 -5.27 -8.50
CA LEU A 27 -10.00 -6.08 -9.40
C LEU A 27 -10.26 -7.57 -9.20
N ASP A 28 -10.39 -8.29 -10.31
CA ASP A 28 -10.24 -9.74 -10.29
C ASP A 28 -8.76 -10.14 -10.07
N VAL A 29 -8.55 -11.40 -9.68
CA VAL A 29 -7.21 -11.92 -9.34
C VAL A 29 -6.23 -11.81 -10.52
N GLU A 30 -6.70 -12.01 -11.75
CA GLU A 30 -5.85 -11.92 -12.95
C GLU A 30 -5.38 -10.49 -13.20
N THR A 31 -6.29 -9.51 -13.08
CA THR A 31 -5.98 -8.10 -13.25
C THR A 31 -5.08 -7.58 -12.14
N LEU A 32 -5.26 -8.05 -10.91
CA LEU A 32 -4.39 -7.72 -9.79
C LEU A 32 -2.95 -8.23 -10.03
N ARG A 33 -2.78 -9.44 -10.55
CA ARG A 33 -1.46 -9.98 -10.93
C ARG A 33 -0.82 -9.17 -12.06
N ALA A 34 -1.58 -8.82 -13.08
CA ALA A 34 -1.08 -7.99 -14.18
C ALA A 34 -0.66 -6.58 -13.70
N LEU A 35 -1.38 -6.02 -12.72
CA LEU A 35 -1.01 -4.77 -12.07
C LEU A 35 0.30 -4.92 -11.28
N GLU A 36 0.41 -5.96 -10.45
CA GLU A 36 1.63 -6.24 -9.69
C GLU A 36 2.85 -6.34 -10.62
N GLU A 37 2.75 -7.10 -11.71
CA GLU A 37 3.83 -7.25 -12.69
C GLU A 37 4.18 -5.92 -13.37
N ALA A 38 3.18 -5.10 -13.72
CA ALA A 38 3.41 -3.80 -14.30
C ALA A 38 4.11 -2.83 -13.33
N LEU A 39 3.79 -2.89 -12.04
CA LEU A 39 4.40 -2.06 -11.01
C LEU A 39 5.84 -2.51 -10.69
N LEU A 40 6.12 -3.82 -10.65
CA LEU A 40 7.48 -4.35 -10.48
C LEU A 40 8.41 -3.96 -11.63
N ASN A 41 7.88 -3.87 -12.85
CA ASN A 41 8.64 -3.49 -14.04
C ASN A 41 8.68 -1.97 -14.27
N PHE A 42 8.02 -1.18 -13.44
CA PHE A 42 7.99 0.27 -13.58
C PHE A 42 9.34 0.87 -13.15
N PRO A 43 10.05 1.62 -14.02
CA PRO A 43 11.37 2.16 -13.70
C PRO A 43 11.36 3.36 -12.74
N GLY A 44 10.17 3.82 -12.31
CA GLY A 44 10.01 4.95 -11.41
C GLY A 44 9.67 4.51 -9.98
N ASN A 45 9.24 5.48 -9.17
CA ASN A 45 8.79 5.22 -7.80
C ASN A 45 7.27 5.05 -7.77
N VAL A 46 6.78 4.19 -6.88
CA VAL A 46 5.34 4.00 -6.65
C VAL A 46 5.06 4.22 -5.18
N ILE A 47 4.10 5.09 -4.89
CA ILE A 47 3.48 5.22 -3.58
C ILE A 47 2.10 4.60 -3.71
N VAL A 48 1.83 3.59 -2.89
CA VAL A 48 0.56 2.89 -2.91
C VAL A 48 -0.05 2.86 -1.52
N VAL A 49 -1.35 3.14 -1.46
CA VAL A 49 -2.20 2.92 -0.29
C VAL A 49 -3.04 1.68 -0.58
N SER A 50 -2.99 0.68 0.28
CA SER A 50 -3.79 -0.53 0.16
C SER A 50 -4.03 -1.15 1.53
N HIS A 51 -5.19 -1.76 1.70
CA HIS A 51 -5.50 -2.61 2.86
C HIS A 51 -5.17 -4.10 2.62
N ASP A 52 -4.73 -4.48 1.41
CA ASP A 52 -4.34 -5.85 1.08
C ASP A 52 -2.88 -6.12 1.50
N ARG A 53 -2.73 -6.90 2.57
CA ARG A 53 -1.42 -7.28 3.12
C ARG A 53 -0.56 -8.07 2.13
N TRP A 54 -1.15 -8.97 1.35
CA TRP A 54 -0.39 -9.79 0.40
C TRP A 54 0.13 -8.95 -0.77
N PHE A 55 -0.65 -7.98 -1.20
CA PHE A 55 -0.25 -7.03 -2.24
C PHE A 55 0.90 -6.14 -1.75
N LEU A 56 0.78 -5.57 -0.54
CA LEU A 56 1.83 -4.75 0.06
C LEU A 56 3.12 -5.56 0.27
N ASP A 57 3.00 -6.80 0.75
CA ASP A 57 4.15 -7.66 1.03
C ASP A 57 4.95 -8.02 -0.23
N ARG A 58 4.27 -8.13 -1.37
CA ARG A 58 4.89 -8.47 -2.66
C ARG A 58 5.54 -7.29 -3.37
N LEU A 59 5.03 -6.08 -3.17
CA LEU A 59 5.44 -4.91 -3.96
C LEU A 59 6.24 -3.88 -3.18
N CYS A 60 5.94 -3.70 -1.89
CA CYS A 60 6.51 -2.60 -1.12
C CYS A 60 7.90 -2.95 -0.61
N THR A 61 8.84 -2.03 -0.83
CA THR A 61 10.18 -2.06 -0.24
C THR A 61 10.25 -1.26 1.06
N HIS A 62 9.25 -0.41 1.30
CA HIS A 62 9.12 0.42 2.50
C HIS A 62 7.65 0.52 2.87
N ILE A 63 7.37 0.62 4.16
CA ILE A 63 6.04 0.80 4.72
C ILE A 63 5.98 2.16 5.44
N LEU A 64 4.96 2.94 5.11
CA LEU A 64 4.62 4.15 5.84
C LEU A 64 3.35 3.86 6.66
N ALA A 65 3.54 3.53 7.93
CA ALA A 65 2.47 3.08 8.81
C ALA A 65 1.93 4.21 9.68
N PHE A 66 0.60 4.33 9.74
CA PHE A 66 -0.10 5.26 10.61
C PHE A 66 -0.54 4.50 11.88
N GLU A 67 0.24 4.60 12.96
CA GLU A 67 0.06 3.81 14.20
C GLU A 67 -0.95 4.44 15.19
N GLY A 68 -1.67 5.50 14.79
CA GLY A 68 -2.57 6.27 15.67
C GLY A 68 -1.87 7.46 16.32
N ASP A 69 -2.61 8.28 17.08
CA ASP A 69 -2.10 9.50 17.74
C ASP A 69 -1.27 10.44 16.85
N SER A 70 -1.60 10.49 15.55
CA SER A 70 -0.85 11.24 14.52
C SER A 70 0.62 10.81 14.36
N GLN A 71 0.96 9.61 14.81
CA GLN A 71 2.27 9.01 14.62
C GLN A 71 2.34 8.30 13.27
N VAL A 72 3.41 8.59 12.54
CA VAL A 72 3.73 7.96 11.28
C VAL A 72 5.11 7.33 11.41
N VAL A 73 5.19 6.03 11.18
CA VAL A 73 6.42 5.26 11.21
C VAL A 73 6.81 4.91 9.78
N PHE A 74 8.05 5.23 9.41
CA PHE A 74 8.65 4.81 8.15
C PHE A 74 9.56 3.62 8.42
N HIS A 75 9.23 2.49 7.81
CA HIS A 75 9.91 1.21 8.00
C HIS A 75 10.49 0.72 6.68
N GLU A 76 11.77 0.35 6.66
CA GLU A 76 12.42 -0.29 5.52
C GLU A 76 12.17 -1.80 5.55
N GLY A 77 11.58 -2.34 4.50
CA GLY A 77 11.09 -3.71 4.44
C GLY A 77 9.64 -3.78 3.96
N ASN A 78 9.17 -5.00 3.78
CA ASN A 78 7.81 -5.25 3.32
C ASN A 78 6.80 -5.18 4.50
N TYR A 79 5.54 -5.55 4.24
CA TYR A 79 4.51 -5.51 5.28
C TYR A 79 4.80 -6.48 6.43
N SER A 80 5.27 -7.69 6.13
CA SER A 80 5.57 -8.70 7.15
C SER A 80 6.72 -8.26 8.06
N ASP A 81 7.77 -7.66 7.48
CA ASP A 81 8.90 -7.12 8.25
C ASP A 81 8.41 -6.02 9.22
N TYR A 82 7.57 -5.11 8.73
CA TYR A 82 6.95 -4.08 9.56
C TYR A 82 6.06 -4.67 10.66
N GLU A 83 5.26 -5.71 10.37
CA GLU A 83 4.40 -6.34 11.38
C GLU A 83 5.21 -6.95 12.53
N ASP A 84 6.34 -7.59 12.20
CA ASP A 84 7.24 -8.17 13.19
C ASP A 84 7.97 -7.10 14.02
N ASP A 85 8.43 -6.00 13.40
CA ASP A 85 8.98 -4.84 14.09
C ASP A 85 7.94 -4.19 15.02
N HIS A 86 6.73 -3.96 14.52
CA HIS A 86 5.62 -3.40 15.28
C HIS A 86 5.29 -4.27 16.51
N ARG A 87 5.23 -5.60 16.33
CA ARG A 87 4.98 -6.55 17.43
C ARG A 87 6.09 -6.50 18.49
N LYS A 88 7.36 -6.33 18.09
CA LYS A 88 8.49 -6.16 19.02
C LYS A 88 8.42 -4.83 19.78
N ARG A 89 8.03 -3.73 19.11
CA ARG A 89 7.93 -2.39 19.72
C ARG A 89 6.76 -2.25 20.69
N GLN A 90 5.58 -2.77 20.32
CA GLN A 90 4.34 -2.52 21.07
C GLN A 90 3.89 -3.70 21.96
N GLY A 91 4.46 -4.90 21.81
CA GLY A 91 4.03 -6.08 22.57
C GLY A 91 2.56 -6.45 22.31
N ASP A 92 1.86 -6.99 23.32
CA ASP A 92 0.46 -7.46 23.24
C ASP A 92 -0.59 -6.34 23.07
N ALA A 93 -0.15 -5.07 23.04
CA ALA A 93 -1.01 -3.92 22.70
C ALA A 93 -1.31 -3.84 21.18
N SER A 94 -0.82 -4.78 20.38
CA SER A 94 -0.94 -4.81 18.91
C SER A 94 -2.35 -5.07 18.36
N GLN A 95 -3.38 -5.17 19.21
CA GLN A 95 -4.75 -5.27 18.71
C GLN A 95 -5.22 -3.89 18.24
N PRO A 96 -5.61 -3.73 16.96
CA PRO A 96 -6.07 -2.45 16.46
C PRO A 96 -7.35 -2.04 17.20
N THR A 97 -7.22 -1.11 18.15
CA THR A 97 -8.36 -0.46 18.78
C THR A 97 -9.00 0.47 17.76
N ARG A 98 -10.31 0.31 17.55
CA ARG A 98 -11.09 1.10 16.61
C ARG A 98 -10.88 2.59 16.87
N MET A 99 -10.21 3.31 15.95
CA MET A 99 -10.04 4.76 16.05
C MET A 99 -11.41 5.44 16.12
N LYS A 100 -11.71 6.10 17.24
CA LYS A 100 -12.94 6.89 17.40
C LYS A 100 -12.72 8.24 16.75
N TYR A 101 -13.09 8.37 15.48
CA TYR A 101 -13.15 9.67 14.83
C TYR A 101 -14.21 10.56 15.52
N ARG A 102 -13.84 11.78 15.85
CA ARG A 102 -14.78 12.81 16.32
C ARG A 102 -15.71 13.14 15.15
N LYS A 103 -17.03 12.96 15.34
CA LYS A 103 -18.01 13.39 14.33
C LYS A 103 -17.78 14.89 14.06
N LEU A 104 -17.48 15.22 12.81
CA LEU A 104 -17.51 16.62 12.35
C LEU A 104 -18.96 17.08 12.53
N ALA A 105 -19.12 18.14 13.33
CA ALA A 105 -20.41 18.76 13.64
C ALA A 105 -20.88 19.64 12.48
#